data_AF-A0A1B6KB33-F1
#
_entry.id   AF-A0A1B6KB33-F1
#
_cell.length_a   1.000
_cell.length_b   1.000
_cell.length_c   1.000
_cell.angle_alpha   90.00
_cell.angle_beta   90.00
_cell.angle_gamma   90.00
#
_symmetry.space_group_name_H-M   'P 1'
#
loop_
_entity.id
_entity.type
_entity.pdbx_description
1 polymer ?
#
loop_
_entity_poly.entity_id
_entity_poly.type
_entity_poly.pdbx_seq_one_letter_code
_entity_poly.pdbx_strand_id
1 'polypeptide(L)'
;SPGFNQTIGNFDVKTDVNDNNTVVFTVNPNIEHQEIIGFGGSFTDSAGIVVTSLPLEAQDKFMESYFGPTGVEYSMARVPMGCTDFSTRFYTYDDTKFDTNLTHFSLAIEDYTYKIPLIQKAIQISPHDLKLVGCSWTPPVWMKTNGASTSGFILTKYYSSWAQYVIKFLDGYAAEGIKFWMVTSGNEVFFPLFIQGMLGLNMVTMPLSHRHWLRDHMAPQLKSSNHSDVKFALIDDMRPFINFWMSRFARYPDTYDLVVGVAVHWYFDWRTPTNVADVYHRKYPDKLILYTEASALTILFGGKPVELGSW
;
A
#
# COMPACT_ATOMS: atom_id res chain seq x y z
N SER A 1 13.75 -30.47 -11.80
CA SER A 1 13.22 -29.18 -11.32
C SER A 1 13.22 -29.15 -9.82
N PRO A 2 13.61 -28.04 -9.17
CA PRO A 2 13.29 -27.85 -7.75
C PRO A 2 11.76 -27.92 -7.65
N GLY A 3 11.32 -28.96 -6.93
CA GLY A 3 9.97 -29.48 -7.02
C GLY A 3 9.02 -28.68 -6.16
N PHE A 4 8.09 -27.97 -6.80
CA PHE A 4 6.85 -27.60 -6.15
C PHE A 4 6.07 -28.89 -5.86
N ASN A 5 5.89 -29.22 -4.58
CA ASN A 5 4.90 -30.22 -4.19
C ASN A 5 3.52 -29.60 -4.41
N GLN A 6 2.94 -29.86 -5.58
CA GLN A 6 1.57 -29.48 -5.88
C GLN A 6 0.63 -30.52 -5.26
N THR A 7 -0.10 -30.14 -4.21
CA THR A 7 -1.23 -30.93 -3.74
C THR A 7 -2.48 -30.42 -4.45
N ILE A 8 -2.96 -31.20 -5.43
CA ILE A 8 -4.23 -30.92 -6.10
C ILE A 8 -5.32 -31.67 -5.32
N GLY A 9 -6.24 -30.92 -4.70
CA GLY A 9 -7.46 -31.46 -4.11
C GLY A 9 -8.63 -31.31 -5.09
N ASN A 10 -9.50 -32.32 -5.16
CA ASN A 10 -10.78 -32.21 -5.85
C ASN A 10 -11.89 -32.00 -4.83
N PHE A 11 -12.77 -31.04 -5.08
CA PHE A 11 -14.01 -30.90 -4.31
C PHE A 11 -15.02 -31.93 -4.84
N ASP A 12 -15.24 -33.01 -4.09
CA ASP A 12 -16.33 -33.93 -4.34
C ASP A 12 -17.60 -33.41 -3.65
N VAL A 13 -18.71 -33.34 -4.38
CA VAL A 13 -20.04 -33.10 -3.77
C VAL A 13 -20.47 -34.40 -3.08
N LYS A 14 -19.95 -34.65 -1.87
CA LYS A 14 -20.34 -35.78 -1.01
C LYS A 14 -21.03 -35.24 0.23
N THR A 15 -22.30 -35.61 0.41
CA THR A 15 -23.09 -35.26 1.60
C THR A 15 -22.81 -36.17 2.80
N ASP A 16 -22.23 -37.36 2.56
CA ASP A 16 -22.05 -38.40 3.58
C ASP A 16 -20.64 -38.99 3.54
N VAL A 17 -19.70 -38.35 4.24
CA VAL A 17 -18.37 -38.93 4.52
C VAL A 17 -18.39 -39.49 5.94
N ASN A 18 -18.87 -40.72 6.11
CA ASN A 18 -18.78 -41.47 7.37
C ASN A 18 -17.47 -42.26 7.43
N ASP A 19 -16.35 -41.55 7.54
CA ASP A 19 -15.05 -42.16 7.82
C ASP A 19 -14.41 -41.46 9.03
N ASN A 20 -14.42 -42.16 10.17
CA ASN A 20 -13.90 -41.65 11.45
C ASN A 20 -12.38 -41.41 11.44
N ASN A 21 -11.66 -41.83 10.38
CA ASN A 21 -10.23 -41.62 10.25
C ASN A 21 -9.84 -40.51 9.25
N THR A 22 -10.81 -39.79 8.69
CA THR A 22 -10.57 -38.77 7.66
C THR A 22 -10.97 -37.38 8.15
N VAL A 23 -10.10 -36.39 7.91
CA VAL A 23 -10.42 -34.96 8.13
C VAL A 23 -11.24 -34.46 6.93
N VAL A 24 -12.44 -33.95 7.19
CA VAL A 24 -13.36 -33.46 6.15
C VAL A 24 -13.46 -31.95 6.23
N PHE A 25 -13.23 -31.27 5.10
CA PHE A 25 -13.47 -29.84 4.93
C PHE A 25 -14.73 -29.66 4.08
N THR A 26 -15.77 -29.02 4.65
CA THR A 26 -17.02 -28.74 3.94
C THR A 26 -17.01 -27.30 3.45
N VAL A 27 -17.25 -27.12 2.14
CA VAL A 27 -17.41 -25.81 1.51
C VAL A 27 -18.88 -25.64 1.11
N ASN A 28 -19.50 -24.53 1.53
CA ASN A 28 -20.86 -24.18 1.12
C ASN A 28 -20.80 -23.00 0.13
N PRO A 29 -21.00 -23.22 -1.18
CA PRO A 29 -20.91 -22.17 -2.19
C PRO A 29 -22.05 -21.13 -2.11
N ASN A 30 -23.10 -21.38 -1.31
CA ASN A 30 -24.20 -20.42 -1.10
C ASN A 30 -23.91 -19.41 0.02
N ILE A 31 -22.77 -19.55 0.72
CA ILE A 31 -22.33 -18.58 1.74
C ILE A 31 -21.19 -17.77 1.13
N GLU A 32 -21.52 -16.56 0.69
CA GLU A 32 -20.56 -15.63 0.13
C GLU A 32 -19.96 -14.70 1.20
N HIS A 33 -18.73 -14.26 0.96
CA HIS A 33 -18.00 -13.33 1.81
C HIS A 33 -17.49 -12.15 0.98
N GLN A 34 -16.33 -11.59 1.32
CA GLN A 34 -15.74 -10.48 0.58
C GLN A 34 -15.28 -10.90 -0.83
N GLU A 35 -15.35 -9.95 -1.75
CA GLU A 35 -14.62 -10.04 -3.02
C GLU A 35 -13.12 -9.84 -2.79
N ILE A 36 -12.29 -10.65 -3.45
CA ILE A 36 -10.84 -10.49 -3.43
C ILE A 36 -10.43 -9.50 -4.51
N ILE A 37 -9.88 -8.36 -4.09
CA ILE A 37 -9.50 -7.26 -5.00
C ILE A 37 -8.33 -7.66 -5.90
N GLY A 38 -7.36 -8.38 -5.35
CA GLY A 38 -6.17 -8.87 -6.05
C GLY A 38 -4.99 -9.15 -5.11
N PHE A 39 -3.87 -9.55 -5.70
CA PHE A 39 -2.59 -9.83 -5.01
C PHE A 39 -1.44 -9.17 -5.75
N GLY A 40 -0.36 -8.84 -5.04
CA GLY A 40 0.65 -7.94 -5.57
C GLY A 40 1.92 -7.78 -4.76
N GLY A 41 2.79 -6.91 -5.27
CA GLY A 41 4.03 -6.46 -4.64
C GLY A 41 4.19 -4.94 -4.69
N SER A 42 5.38 -4.43 -4.40
CA SER A 42 5.67 -2.99 -4.40
C SER A 42 6.78 -2.64 -5.39
N PHE A 43 6.59 -1.57 -6.17
CA PHE A 43 7.61 -0.98 -7.05
C PHE A 43 8.45 0.04 -6.26
N THR A 44 9.26 -0.44 -5.33
CA THR A 44 10.24 0.40 -4.61
C THR A 44 11.44 0.74 -5.48
N ASP A 45 12.20 1.77 -5.09
CA ASP A 45 13.47 2.09 -5.75
C ASP A 45 14.44 0.92 -5.73
N SER A 46 14.54 0.19 -4.60
CA SER A 46 15.37 -1.00 -4.49
C SER A 46 14.98 -2.11 -5.46
N ALA A 47 13.67 -2.43 -5.59
CA ALA A 47 13.19 -3.43 -6.53
C ALA A 47 13.51 -3.00 -7.96
N GLY A 48 13.28 -1.71 -8.24
CA GLY A 48 13.67 -1.05 -9.46
C GLY A 48 15.15 -1.23 -9.84
N ILE A 49 16.05 -0.87 -8.92
CA ILE A 49 17.50 -0.99 -9.10
C ILE A 49 17.90 -2.45 -9.35
N VAL A 50 17.37 -3.39 -8.56
CA VAL A 50 17.71 -4.82 -8.69
C VAL A 50 17.25 -5.35 -10.04
N VAL A 51 15.99 -5.13 -10.42
CA VAL A 51 15.45 -5.63 -11.69
C VAL A 51 16.19 -5.00 -12.86
N THR A 52 16.37 -3.68 -12.88
CA THR A 52 17.05 -3.00 -14.00
C THR A 52 18.54 -3.33 -14.12
N SER A 53 19.16 -3.87 -13.06
CA SER A 53 20.54 -4.37 -13.11
C SER A 53 20.72 -5.72 -13.81
N LEU A 54 19.63 -6.46 -14.04
CA LEU A 54 19.67 -7.76 -14.71
C LEU A 54 19.86 -7.59 -16.24
N PRO A 55 20.39 -8.59 -16.97
CA PRO A 55 20.28 -8.64 -18.43
C PRO A 55 18.82 -8.59 -18.89
N LEU A 56 18.53 -7.96 -20.05
CA LEU A 56 17.16 -7.75 -20.55
C LEU A 56 16.30 -9.02 -20.54
N GLU A 57 16.82 -10.15 -21.00
CA GLU A 57 16.10 -11.42 -21.01
C GLU A 57 15.69 -11.87 -19.58
N ALA A 58 16.55 -11.64 -18.59
CA ALA A 58 16.23 -11.96 -17.21
C ALA A 58 15.21 -10.97 -16.62
N GLN A 59 15.24 -9.70 -17.03
CA GLN A 59 14.19 -8.73 -16.67
C GLN A 59 12.83 -9.14 -17.24
N ASP A 60 12.78 -9.59 -18.49
CA ASP A 60 11.55 -10.08 -19.13
C ASP A 60 10.99 -11.29 -18.38
N LYS A 61 11.83 -12.30 -18.10
CA LYS A 61 11.42 -13.48 -17.33
C LYS A 61 10.98 -13.14 -15.90
N PHE A 62 11.64 -12.19 -15.24
CA PHE A 62 11.26 -11.76 -13.90
C PHE A 62 9.87 -11.11 -13.91
N MET A 63 9.62 -10.18 -14.85
CA MET A 63 8.33 -9.51 -14.96
C MET A 63 7.22 -10.48 -15.38
N GLU A 64 7.50 -11.39 -16.32
CA GLU A 64 6.58 -12.46 -16.72
C GLU A 64 6.21 -13.36 -15.54
N SER A 65 7.19 -13.72 -14.70
CA SER A 65 6.95 -14.58 -13.53
C SER A 65 5.98 -13.96 -12.53
N TYR A 66 5.97 -12.63 -12.36
CA TYR A 66 5.09 -11.95 -11.42
C TYR A 66 3.77 -11.52 -12.03
N PHE A 67 3.78 -10.90 -13.21
CA PHE A 67 2.60 -10.25 -13.78
C PHE A 67 2.02 -10.97 -15.00
N GLY A 68 2.83 -11.75 -15.70
CA GLY A 68 2.43 -12.39 -16.95
C GLY A 68 1.54 -13.62 -16.77
N PRO A 69 0.85 -14.05 -17.85
CA PRO A 69 -0.10 -15.17 -17.83
C PRO A 69 0.56 -16.54 -17.61
N THR A 70 1.89 -16.63 -17.72
CA THR A 70 2.64 -17.86 -17.38
C THR A 70 3.22 -17.84 -15.96
N GLY A 71 3.02 -16.74 -15.23
CA GLY A 71 3.49 -16.51 -13.88
C GLY A 71 2.39 -16.63 -12.81
N VAL A 72 2.52 -15.84 -11.75
CA VAL A 72 1.55 -15.76 -10.64
C VAL A 72 0.49 -14.66 -10.82
N GLU A 73 0.46 -14.01 -12.00
CA GLU A 73 -0.56 -13.05 -12.43
C GLU A 73 -0.94 -11.98 -11.39
N TYR A 74 0.06 -11.30 -10.82
CA TYR A 74 -0.16 -10.15 -9.95
C TYR A 74 -1.11 -9.13 -10.60
N SER A 75 -2.14 -8.76 -9.86
CA SER A 75 -3.23 -7.88 -10.26
C SER A 75 -3.31 -6.60 -9.43
N MET A 76 -2.39 -6.44 -8.47
CA MET A 76 -2.18 -5.22 -7.71
C MET A 76 -0.70 -4.86 -7.61
N ALA A 77 -0.40 -3.59 -7.43
CA ALA A 77 0.92 -3.17 -6.98
C ALA A 77 0.87 -1.89 -6.14
N ARG A 78 1.79 -1.77 -5.19
CA ARG A 78 2.01 -0.55 -4.41
C ARG A 78 3.14 0.27 -5.03
N VAL A 79 2.97 1.60 -5.07
CA VAL A 79 3.97 2.52 -5.62
C VAL A 79 4.24 3.62 -4.59
N PRO A 80 5.46 3.68 -4.04
CA PRO A 80 5.86 4.78 -3.17
C PRO A 80 5.80 6.13 -3.87
N MET A 81 5.38 7.18 -3.17
CA MET A 81 5.44 8.57 -3.61
C MET A 81 6.67 9.22 -2.97
N GLY A 82 7.74 9.34 -3.74
CA GLY A 82 9.06 9.74 -3.26
C GLY A 82 9.88 8.57 -2.74
N CYS A 83 10.88 8.87 -1.90
CA CYS A 83 11.74 7.86 -1.30
C CYS A 83 11.03 7.01 -0.23
N THR A 84 11.67 5.88 0.08
CA THR A 84 11.34 4.96 1.18
C THR A 84 12.61 4.64 1.97
N ASP A 85 12.52 3.80 3.00
CA ASP A 85 13.67 3.11 3.59
C ASP A 85 14.36 2.15 2.60
N PHE A 86 13.67 1.75 1.54
CA PHE A 86 14.20 0.99 0.39
C PHE A 86 14.71 1.88 -0.76
N SER A 87 15.15 3.10 -0.44
CA SER A 87 15.79 4.03 -1.38
C SER A 87 17.25 4.29 -0.99
N THR A 88 18.10 4.60 -1.97
CA THR A 88 19.54 4.84 -1.74
C THR A 88 19.85 6.25 -1.22
N ARG A 89 18.88 7.17 -1.30
CA ARG A 89 18.97 8.54 -0.79
C ARG A 89 17.61 9.05 -0.33
N PHE A 90 17.64 10.06 0.52
CA PHE A 90 16.44 10.85 0.83
C PHE A 90 16.07 11.74 -0.37
N TYR A 91 14.78 11.76 -0.71
CA TYR A 91 14.18 12.74 -1.61
C TYR A 91 12.65 12.80 -1.46
N THR A 92 12.09 13.96 -1.75
CA THR A 92 10.67 14.10 -2.07
C THR A 92 10.51 14.67 -3.48
N TYR A 93 9.29 14.91 -3.92
CA TYR A 93 9.03 15.56 -5.21
C TYR A 93 9.12 17.08 -5.12
N ASP A 94 9.24 17.67 -3.93
CA ASP A 94 9.42 19.11 -3.77
C ASP A 94 10.23 19.45 -2.51
N ASP A 95 11.55 19.31 -2.61
CA ASP A 95 12.48 19.66 -1.53
C ASP A 95 12.82 21.17 -1.48
N THR A 96 12.21 22.00 -2.35
CA THR A 96 12.39 23.46 -2.33
C THR A 96 11.67 24.06 -1.12
N LYS A 97 12.42 24.74 -0.25
CA LYS A 97 11.88 25.22 1.03
C LYS A 97 10.71 26.18 0.83
N PHE A 98 9.61 25.87 1.51
CA PHE A 98 8.41 26.72 1.61
C PHE A 98 7.69 26.95 0.28
N ASP A 99 7.82 26.03 -0.69
CA ASP A 99 7.09 26.07 -1.96
C ASP A 99 5.63 25.64 -1.79
N THR A 100 4.82 26.50 -1.18
CA THR A 100 3.40 26.19 -0.89
C THR A 100 2.55 25.96 -2.13
N ASN A 101 2.99 26.43 -3.30
CA ASN A 101 2.30 26.29 -4.57
C ASN A 101 2.81 25.12 -5.41
N LEU A 102 3.84 24.40 -4.91
CA LEU A 102 4.45 23.25 -5.55
C LEU A 102 4.92 23.55 -6.99
N THR A 103 5.55 24.72 -7.16
CA THR A 103 6.09 25.20 -8.43
C THR A 103 7.36 24.45 -8.87
N HIS A 104 8.10 23.88 -7.91
CA HIS A 104 9.29 23.05 -8.14
C HIS A 104 8.99 21.55 -8.04
N PHE A 105 7.71 21.17 -7.94
CA PHE A 105 7.33 19.76 -7.92
C PHE A 105 7.80 19.06 -9.20
N SER A 106 8.52 17.95 -9.04
CA SER A 106 8.86 17.04 -10.13
C SER A 106 8.95 15.62 -9.62
N LEU A 107 8.49 14.66 -10.42
CA LEU A 107 8.89 13.26 -10.24
C LEU A 107 10.42 13.16 -10.30
N ALA A 108 10.98 12.21 -9.56
CA ALA A 108 12.41 12.04 -9.41
C ALA A 108 12.98 11.14 -10.52
N ILE A 109 14.31 11.11 -10.65
CA ILE A 109 14.97 10.25 -11.64
C ILE A 109 14.68 8.77 -11.38
N GLU A 110 14.48 8.39 -10.12
CA GLU A 110 14.09 7.04 -9.70
C GLU A 110 12.72 6.63 -10.26
N ASP A 111 11.77 7.55 -10.38
CA ASP A 111 10.47 7.27 -11.01
C ASP A 111 10.66 6.93 -12.49
N TYR A 112 11.37 7.78 -13.23
CA TYR A 112 11.55 7.61 -14.67
C TYR A 112 12.49 6.46 -15.06
N THR A 113 13.49 6.18 -14.22
CA THR A 113 14.50 5.15 -14.52
C THR A 113 14.01 3.78 -14.10
N TYR A 114 13.27 3.69 -13.00
CA TYR A 114 12.94 2.40 -12.40
C TYR A 114 11.44 2.13 -12.35
N LYS A 115 10.65 3.01 -11.72
CA LYS A 115 9.27 2.66 -11.35
C LYS A 115 8.34 2.70 -12.56
N ILE A 116 8.33 3.81 -13.30
CA ILE A 116 7.45 4.01 -14.47
C ILE A 116 7.69 2.93 -15.54
N PRO A 117 8.93 2.64 -15.98
CA PRO A 117 9.16 1.60 -16.99
C PRO A 117 8.71 0.20 -16.55
N LEU A 118 8.94 -0.16 -15.29
CA LEU A 118 8.53 -1.46 -14.75
C LEU A 118 7.01 -1.57 -14.60
N ILE A 119 6.34 -0.49 -14.17
CA ILE A 119 4.88 -0.43 -14.09
C ILE A 119 4.27 -0.54 -15.49
N GLN A 120 4.77 0.21 -16.48
CA GLN A 120 4.29 0.14 -17.86
C GLN A 120 4.44 -1.28 -18.43
N LYS A 121 5.57 -1.93 -18.17
CA LYS A 121 5.79 -3.33 -18.57
C LYS A 121 4.83 -4.28 -17.87
N ALA A 122 4.59 -4.12 -16.57
CA ALA A 122 3.62 -4.92 -15.83
C ALA A 122 2.20 -4.76 -16.40
N ILE A 123 1.78 -3.52 -16.72
CA ILE A 123 0.48 -3.23 -17.36
C ILE A 123 0.38 -3.90 -18.73
N GLN A 124 1.45 -3.91 -19.52
CA GLN A 124 1.45 -4.51 -20.86
C GLN A 124 1.33 -6.04 -20.86
N ILE A 125 1.94 -6.72 -19.87
CA ILE A 125 1.97 -8.18 -19.82
C ILE A 125 0.85 -8.78 -18.96
N SER A 126 0.28 -8.01 -18.04
CA SER A 126 -0.76 -8.51 -17.14
C SER A 126 -2.04 -8.84 -17.90
N PRO A 127 -2.66 -10.00 -17.65
CA PRO A 127 -4.00 -10.29 -18.15
C PRO A 127 -5.10 -9.54 -17.37
N HIS A 128 -4.74 -8.82 -16.30
CA HIS A 128 -5.65 -8.12 -15.40
C HIS A 128 -5.55 -6.60 -15.54
N ASP A 129 -6.60 -5.89 -15.15
CA ASP A 129 -6.53 -4.44 -14.92
C ASP A 129 -5.76 -4.16 -13.62
N LEU A 130 -4.47 -3.87 -13.74
CA LEU A 130 -3.53 -3.75 -12.62
C LEU A 130 -3.92 -2.59 -11.69
N LYS A 131 -4.37 -2.91 -10.47
CA LYS A 131 -4.77 -1.90 -9.48
C LYS A 131 -3.55 -1.35 -8.73
N LEU A 132 -3.20 -0.10 -9.01
CA LEU A 132 -2.09 0.59 -8.35
C LEU A 132 -2.52 1.33 -7.09
N VAL A 133 -1.74 1.18 -6.01
CA VAL A 133 -1.92 1.84 -4.72
C VAL A 133 -0.75 2.80 -4.47
N GLY A 134 -1.02 4.11 -4.45
CA GLY A 134 -0.02 5.12 -4.13
C GLY A 134 0.11 5.36 -2.62
N CYS A 135 1.33 5.49 -2.11
CA CYS A 135 1.56 5.83 -0.70
C CYS A 135 2.85 6.65 -0.51
N SER A 136 2.82 7.68 0.34
CA SER A 136 4.04 8.43 0.71
C SER A 136 4.53 8.11 2.12
N TRP A 137 5.85 7.96 2.30
CA TRP A 137 6.45 7.78 3.63
C TRP A 137 6.59 9.08 4.39
N THR A 138 6.83 10.19 3.70
CA THR A 138 6.97 11.51 4.32
C THR A 138 6.62 12.61 3.33
N PRO A 139 6.02 13.72 3.80
CA PRO A 139 5.98 14.94 3.02
C PRO A 139 7.38 15.57 2.94
N PRO A 140 7.57 16.58 2.07
CA PRO A 140 8.74 17.46 2.12
C PRO A 140 9.03 17.98 3.52
N VAL A 141 10.31 18.04 3.90
CA VAL A 141 10.69 18.35 5.29
C VAL A 141 10.23 19.73 5.74
N TRP A 142 10.12 20.69 4.81
CA TRP A 142 9.64 22.04 5.10
C TRP A 142 8.15 22.07 5.47
N MET A 143 7.39 21.00 5.21
CA MET A 143 6.00 20.85 5.64
C MET A 143 5.85 20.37 7.09
N LYS A 144 6.93 19.89 7.71
CA LYS A 144 6.88 19.16 8.99
C LYS A 144 7.27 20.03 10.19
N THR A 145 6.69 19.74 11.34
CA THR A 145 6.95 20.43 12.61
C THR A 145 8.41 20.39 13.04
N ASN A 146 9.14 19.34 12.65
CA ASN A 146 10.54 19.11 13.00
C ASN A 146 11.53 19.50 11.89
N GLY A 147 11.05 19.86 10.69
CA GLY A 147 11.93 20.14 9.55
C GLY A 147 12.80 18.94 9.12
N ALA A 148 12.40 17.70 9.40
CA ALA A 148 13.22 16.51 9.20
C ALA A 148 12.42 15.32 8.62
N SER A 149 13.13 14.34 8.05
CA SER A 149 12.53 13.12 7.45
C SER A 149 11.87 12.18 8.47
N THR A 150 12.20 12.31 9.75
CA THR A 150 11.75 11.46 10.86
C THR A 150 10.46 11.98 11.53
N SER A 151 10.00 11.30 12.59
CA SER A 151 8.72 11.46 13.31
C SER A 151 8.33 12.91 13.60
N GLY A 152 7.58 13.50 12.66
CA GLY A 152 7.09 14.87 12.72
C GLY A 152 5.70 14.96 12.10
N PHE A 153 4.91 15.91 12.60
CA PHE A 153 3.56 16.16 12.10
C PHE A 153 3.60 17.13 10.92
N ILE A 154 2.65 17.01 10.01
CA ILE A 154 2.42 18.06 9.00
C ILE A 154 1.88 19.30 9.70
N LEU A 155 2.50 20.45 9.46
CA LEU A 155 2.00 21.73 9.94
C LEU A 155 0.68 22.06 9.24
N THR A 156 -0.34 22.45 9.99
CA THR A 156 -1.70 22.73 9.48
C THR A 156 -1.71 23.75 8.33
N LYS A 157 -0.81 24.74 8.35
CA LYS A 157 -0.65 25.71 7.26
C LYS A 157 -0.27 25.10 5.90
N TYR A 158 0.21 23.86 5.87
CA TYR A 158 0.59 23.15 4.64
C TYR A 158 -0.35 22.01 4.28
N TYR A 159 -1.51 21.88 4.94
CA TYR A 159 -2.49 20.83 4.62
C TYR A 159 -2.96 20.90 3.17
N SER A 160 -3.20 22.11 2.65
CA SER A 160 -3.59 22.30 1.26
C SER A 160 -2.46 21.89 0.30
N SER A 161 -1.22 22.30 0.58
CA SER A 161 -0.05 21.93 -0.23
C SER A 161 0.21 20.43 -0.18
N TRP A 162 0.01 19.77 0.96
CA TRP A 162 0.16 18.33 1.08
C TRP A 162 -0.89 17.55 0.27
N ALA A 163 -2.14 18.00 0.28
CA ALA A 163 -3.16 17.44 -0.62
C ALA A 163 -2.79 17.65 -2.10
N GLN A 164 -2.33 18.86 -2.46
CA GLN A 164 -1.93 19.18 -3.83
C GLN A 164 -0.72 18.35 -4.28
N TYR A 165 0.18 17.99 -3.37
CA TYR A 165 1.34 17.12 -3.64
C TYR A 165 0.88 15.75 -4.12
N VAL A 166 -0.15 15.17 -3.48
CA VAL A 166 -0.75 13.91 -3.91
C VAL A 166 -1.39 14.05 -5.30
N ILE A 167 -2.09 15.16 -5.58
CA ILE A 167 -2.67 15.42 -6.91
C ILE A 167 -1.59 15.54 -7.98
N LYS A 168 -0.51 16.28 -7.73
CA LYS A 168 0.61 16.42 -8.67
C LYS A 168 1.34 15.11 -8.93
N PHE A 169 1.42 14.22 -7.94
CA PHE A 169 1.91 12.86 -8.14
C PHE A 169 1.02 12.08 -9.11
N LEU A 170 -0.31 12.13 -8.91
CA LEU A 170 -1.27 11.48 -9.80
C LEU A 170 -1.22 12.08 -11.22
N ASP A 171 -1.10 13.41 -11.35
CA ASP A 171 -0.92 14.09 -12.64
C ASP A 171 0.35 13.63 -13.35
N GLY A 172 1.47 13.55 -12.62
CA GLY A 172 2.76 13.13 -13.17
C GLY A 172 2.73 11.70 -13.72
N TYR A 173 2.18 10.76 -12.97
CA TYR A 173 2.05 9.37 -13.44
C TYR A 173 1.00 9.23 -14.56
N ALA A 174 -0.09 10.00 -14.52
CA ALA A 174 -1.08 9.99 -15.59
C ALA A 174 -0.51 10.54 -16.92
N ALA A 175 0.43 11.49 -16.87
CA ALA A 175 1.14 11.96 -18.06
C ALA A 175 1.97 10.84 -18.74
N GLU A 176 2.40 9.85 -17.96
CA GLU A 176 3.10 8.64 -18.41
C GLU A 176 2.14 7.47 -18.72
N GLY A 177 0.83 7.75 -18.78
CA GLY A 177 -0.21 6.76 -19.06
C GLY A 177 -0.54 5.81 -17.90
N ILE A 178 -0.05 6.10 -16.69
CA ILE A 178 -0.26 5.27 -15.51
C ILE A 178 -1.36 5.88 -14.63
N LYS A 179 -2.40 5.08 -14.33
CA LYS A 179 -3.50 5.48 -13.45
C LYS A 179 -3.44 4.73 -12.13
N PHE A 180 -3.85 5.41 -11.07
CA PHE A 180 -3.96 4.81 -9.74
C PHE A 180 -5.40 4.40 -9.46
N TRP A 181 -5.56 3.26 -8.80
CA TRP A 181 -6.86 2.86 -8.26
C TRP A 181 -7.11 3.53 -6.91
N MET A 182 -6.07 3.67 -6.09
CA MET A 182 -6.19 4.15 -4.72
C MET A 182 -4.94 4.88 -4.26
N VAL A 183 -5.09 5.82 -3.33
CA VAL A 183 -4.02 6.35 -2.50
C VAL A 183 -4.31 6.11 -1.02
N THR A 184 -3.27 6.01 -0.20
CA THR A 184 -3.41 5.84 1.25
C THR A 184 -3.13 7.15 2.00
N SER A 185 -3.27 7.10 3.32
CA SER A 185 -3.02 8.23 4.23
C SER A 185 -1.56 8.67 4.32
N GLY A 186 -0.66 7.91 3.72
CA GLY A 186 0.76 7.88 4.02
C GLY A 186 1.12 6.59 4.74
N ASN A 187 2.39 6.21 4.68
CA ASN A 187 2.91 4.96 5.23
C ASN A 187 3.02 5.06 6.75
N GLU A 188 2.44 4.10 7.46
CA GLU A 188 2.58 3.92 8.91
C GLU A 188 2.42 5.24 9.67
N VAL A 189 1.29 5.92 9.50
CA VAL A 189 1.16 7.29 10.00
C VAL A 189 0.98 7.38 11.52
N PHE A 190 0.76 6.25 12.21
CA PHE A 190 0.52 6.20 13.65
C PHE A 190 1.64 5.48 14.40
N PHE A 191 2.19 4.42 13.84
CA PHE A 191 3.26 3.65 14.48
C PHE A 191 4.51 4.46 14.90
N PRO A 192 5.01 5.44 14.12
CA PRO A 192 6.16 6.26 14.48
C PRO A 192 5.93 7.17 15.69
N LEU A 193 4.70 7.26 16.21
CA LEU A 193 4.43 7.87 17.50
C LEU A 193 5.03 7.05 18.65
N PHE A 194 5.05 5.71 18.51
CA PHE A 194 5.49 4.76 19.54
C PHE A 194 6.95 4.36 19.41
N ILE A 195 7.49 4.35 18.19
CA ILE A 195 8.91 4.06 17.94
C ILE A 195 9.52 5.21 17.15
N GLN A 196 10.17 6.12 17.88
CA GLN A 196 10.86 7.28 17.33
C GLN A 196 12.35 6.98 17.17
N GLY A 197 12.98 7.42 16.08
CA GLY A 197 14.43 7.36 15.86
C GLY A 197 14.95 6.11 15.13
N MET A 198 14.31 4.95 15.28
CA MET A 198 14.65 3.75 14.48
C MET A 198 14.18 3.87 13.03
N LEU A 199 13.09 4.61 12.82
CA LEU A 199 12.50 4.85 11.51
C LEU A 199 13.08 6.15 10.94
N GLY A 200 13.99 6.04 9.98
CA GLY A 200 14.67 7.19 9.36
C GLY A 200 13.78 8.05 8.45
N LEU A 201 12.65 7.50 8.02
CA LEU A 201 11.72 8.12 7.09
C LEU A 201 10.28 7.79 7.47
N ASN A 202 9.52 8.78 7.92
CA ASN A 202 8.11 8.60 8.27
C ASN A 202 7.39 9.94 8.45
N MET A 203 6.07 9.89 8.63
CA MET A 203 5.27 11.01 9.12
C MET A 203 4.35 10.56 10.25
N VAL A 204 3.96 11.50 11.11
CA VAL A 204 3.01 11.23 12.19
C VAL A 204 1.72 12.00 11.96
N THR A 205 0.59 11.32 12.14
CA THR A 205 -0.72 11.97 12.21
C THR A 205 -1.58 11.37 13.31
N MET A 206 -2.64 12.09 13.67
CA MET A 206 -3.65 11.66 14.63
C MET A 206 -5.01 11.66 13.97
N PRO A 207 -5.99 10.83 14.39
CA PRO A 207 -7.28 10.73 13.72
C PRO A 207 -8.00 12.07 13.52
N LEU A 208 -7.93 12.98 14.50
CA LEU A 208 -8.57 14.29 14.40
C LEU A 208 -7.94 15.17 13.30
N SER A 209 -6.62 15.29 13.31
CA SER A 209 -5.86 16.07 12.33
C SER A 209 -5.99 15.48 10.93
N HIS A 210 -5.92 14.15 10.83
CA HIS A 210 -6.07 13.43 9.57
C HIS A 210 -7.47 13.63 8.98
N ARG A 211 -8.51 13.58 9.81
CA ARG A 211 -9.89 13.85 9.39
C ARG A 211 -10.06 15.26 8.83
N HIS A 212 -9.49 16.27 9.50
CA HIS A 212 -9.53 17.65 9.01
C HIS A 212 -8.78 17.80 7.69
N TRP A 213 -7.57 17.23 7.58
CA TRP A 213 -6.82 17.23 6.33
C TRP A 213 -7.61 16.55 5.18
N LEU A 214 -8.19 15.38 5.43
CA LEU A 214 -8.96 14.66 4.43
C LEU A 214 -10.19 15.45 3.97
N ARG A 215 -11.01 15.92 4.92
CA ARG A 215 -12.27 16.60 4.63
C ARG A 215 -12.06 17.95 3.95
N ASP A 216 -11.15 18.76 4.49
CA ASP A 216 -11.05 20.17 4.13
C ASP A 216 -10.05 20.42 2.99
N HIS A 217 -9.19 19.45 2.69
CA HIS A 217 -8.12 19.62 1.69
C HIS A 217 -8.04 18.47 0.69
N MET A 218 -7.78 17.24 1.13
CA MET A 218 -7.51 16.14 0.21
C MET A 218 -8.73 15.76 -0.64
N ALA A 219 -9.89 15.51 -0.03
CA ALA A 219 -11.08 15.08 -0.76
C ALA A 219 -11.63 16.16 -1.72
N PRO A 220 -11.73 17.46 -1.34
CA PRO A 220 -12.13 18.50 -2.27
C PRO A 220 -11.18 18.62 -3.47
N GLN A 221 -9.86 18.58 -3.23
CA GLN A 221 -8.87 18.67 -4.31
C GLN A 221 -8.92 17.46 -5.23
N LEU A 222 -9.00 16.24 -4.68
CA LEU A 222 -9.13 15.01 -5.46
C LEU A 222 -10.39 15.04 -6.33
N LYS A 223 -11.53 15.42 -5.75
CA LYS A 223 -12.81 15.54 -6.47
C LYS A 223 -12.77 16.58 -7.58
N SER A 224 -12.04 17.68 -7.41
CA SER A 224 -11.87 18.73 -8.43
C SER A 224 -10.81 18.41 -9.49
N SER A 225 -9.98 17.39 -9.26
CA SER A 225 -8.92 16.99 -10.18
C SER A 225 -9.42 16.03 -11.26
N ASN A 226 -8.54 15.69 -12.21
CA ASN A 226 -8.81 14.64 -13.20
C ASN A 226 -8.76 13.21 -12.62
N HIS A 227 -8.56 13.08 -11.31
CA HIS A 227 -8.40 11.81 -10.58
C HIS A 227 -9.53 11.57 -9.56
N SER A 228 -10.71 12.14 -9.82
CA SER A 228 -11.86 12.10 -8.89
C SER A 228 -12.39 10.68 -8.59
N ASP A 229 -12.01 9.70 -9.40
CA ASP A 229 -12.33 8.28 -9.28
C ASP A 229 -11.39 7.50 -8.33
N VAL A 230 -10.18 8.04 -8.09
CA VAL A 230 -9.17 7.45 -7.20
C VAL A 230 -9.72 7.34 -5.79
N LYS A 231 -9.56 6.15 -5.20
CA LYS A 231 -10.04 5.85 -3.86
C LYS A 231 -9.06 6.32 -2.78
N PHE A 232 -9.55 6.51 -1.56
CA PHE A 232 -8.74 6.87 -0.41
C PHE A 232 -8.87 5.85 0.73
N ALA A 233 -7.78 5.23 1.14
CA ALA A 233 -7.73 4.31 2.28
C ALA A 233 -7.04 4.94 3.50
N LEU A 234 -7.58 4.62 4.67
CA LEU A 234 -7.06 5.08 5.95
C LEU A 234 -5.84 4.28 6.40
N ILE A 235 -5.03 4.93 7.22
CA ILE A 235 -3.97 4.42 8.11
C ILE A 235 -2.72 3.88 7.42
N ASP A 236 -2.84 2.84 6.59
CA ASP A 236 -1.70 2.13 5.96
C ASP A 236 -0.65 1.73 7.01
N ASP A 237 -1.12 1.03 8.04
CA ASP A 237 -0.38 0.79 9.29
C ASP A 237 -0.83 -0.55 9.91
N MET A 238 -0.26 -0.95 11.04
CA MET A 238 -0.47 -2.28 11.59
C MET A 238 -1.91 -2.55 12.06
N ARG A 239 -2.30 -3.83 11.97
CA ARG A 239 -3.63 -4.34 12.35
C ARG A 239 -4.18 -3.87 13.71
N PRO A 240 -3.40 -3.72 14.80
CA PRO A 240 -3.91 -3.23 16.09
C PRO A 240 -4.65 -1.89 16.02
N PHE A 241 -4.30 -1.04 15.06
CA PHE A 241 -4.74 0.35 15.05
C PHE A 241 -6.02 0.57 14.25
N ILE A 242 -6.42 -0.37 13.40
CA ILE A 242 -7.51 -0.18 12.41
C ILE A 242 -8.87 0.14 13.08
N ASN A 243 -9.20 -0.58 14.17
CA ASN A 243 -10.46 -0.38 14.88
C ASN A 243 -10.49 0.94 15.64
N PHE A 244 -9.36 1.29 16.28
CA PHE A 244 -9.20 2.58 16.93
C PHE A 244 -9.41 3.69 15.90
N TRP A 245 -8.67 3.65 14.79
CA TRP A 245 -8.68 4.71 13.78
C TRP A 245 -10.07 4.90 13.16
N MET A 246 -10.68 3.83 12.63
CA MET A 246 -11.97 3.91 11.97
C MET A 246 -13.09 4.34 12.92
N SER A 247 -13.07 3.94 14.19
CA SER A 247 -14.08 4.40 15.17
C SER A 247 -14.05 5.90 15.47
N ARG A 248 -12.99 6.62 15.09
CA ARG A 248 -12.94 8.09 15.20
C ARG A 248 -13.43 8.77 13.92
N PHE A 249 -13.26 8.13 12.76
CA PHE A 249 -13.84 8.59 11.49
C PHE A 249 -15.34 8.31 11.42
N ALA A 250 -15.79 7.14 11.85
CA ALA A 250 -17.21 6.72 11.85
C ALA A 250 -18.13 7.58 12.73
N ARG A 251 -17.59 8.46 13.59
CA ARG A 251 -18.39 9.45 14.33
C ARG A 251 -18.87 10.62 13.45
N TYR A 252 -18.33 10.74 12.24
CA TYR A 252 -18.48 11.90 11.37
C TYR A 252 -18.76 11.45 9.93
N PRO A 253 -20.04 11.37 9.52
CA PRO A 253 -20.45 10.86 8.21
C PRO A 253 -19.76 11.57 7.03
N ASP A 254 -19.54 12.88 7.16
CA ASP A 254 -18.83 13.73 6.18
C ASP A 254 -17.40 13.26 5.84
N THR A 255 -16.80 12.43 6.68
CA THR A 255 -15.47 11.85 6.45
C THR A 255 -15.46 10.33 6.35
N TYR A 256 -16.45 9.67 6.92
CA TYR A 256 -16.63 8.23 6.80
C TYR A 256 -16.94 7.82 5.35
N ASP A 257 -17.71 8.64 4.63
CA ASP A 257 -18.08 8.36 3.23
C ASP A 257 -16.96 8.68 2.23
N LEU A 258 -15.96 9.45 2.66
CA LEU A 258 -14.79 9.80 1.83
C LEU A 258 -13.76 8.66 1.72
N VAL A 259 -13.87 7.64 2.56
CA VAL A 259 -12.88 6.56 2.66
C VAL A 259 -13.49 5.24 2.23
N VAL A 260 -12.71 4.47 1.47
CA VAL A 260 -13.13 3.12 1.06
C VAL A 260 -12.93 2.10 2.18
N GLY A 261 -12.00 2.36 3.11
CA GLY A 261 -11.72 1.48 4.24
C GLY A 261 -10.33 1.72 4.81
N VAL A 262 -9.69 0.64 5.28
CA VAL A 262 -8.34 0.68 5.88
C VAL A 262 -7.34 -0.11 5.05
N ALA A 263 -6.14 0.47 4.92
CA ALA A 263 -4.94 -0.20 4.46
C ALA A 263 -4.17 -0.74 5.68
N VAL A 264 -3.66 -1.98 5.62
CA VAL A 264 -3.19 -2.73 6.78
C VAL A 264 -1.83 -3.38 6.53
N HIS A 265 -0.94 -3.27 7.52
CA HIS A 265 0.37 -3.92 7.53
C HIS A 265 0.40 -5.17 8.44
N TRP A 266 1.25 -6.13 8.09
CA TRP A 266 1.33 -7.46 8.73
C TRP A 266 2.30 -7.57 9.93
N TYR A 267 3.16 -6.57 10.17
CA TYR A 267 4.33 -6.71 11.06
C TYR A 267 4.07 -7.07 12.53
N PHE A 268 2.84 -6.90 13.02
CA PHE A 268 2.43 -7.28 14.37
C PHE A 268 1.47 -8.46 14.43
N ASP A 269 1.34 -9.24 13.37
CA ASP A 269 0.39 -10.35 13.30
C ASP A 269 0.66 -11.44 14.33
N TRP A 270 1.93 -11.66 14.70
CA TRP A 270 2.31 -12.57 15.77
C TRP A 270 1.86 -12.12 17.17
N ARG A 271 1.56 -10.83 17.37
CA ARG A 271 0.97 -10.27 18.60
C ARG A 271 -0.53 -9.98 18.46
N THR A 272 -1.03 -9.89 17.23
CA THR A 272 -2.36 -9.34 16.93
C THR A 272 -3.20 -10.40 16.23
N PRO A 273 -4.19 -10.98 16.91
CA PRO A 273 -5.02 -12.02 16.31
C PRO A 273 -5.81 -11.47 15.11
N THR A 274 -6.09 -12.36 14.16
CA THR A 274 -6.85 -12.05 12.94
C THR A 274 -8.27 -11.56 13.24
N ASN A 275 -8.86 -11.97 14.37
CA ASN A 275 -10.21 -11.57 14.79
C ASN A 275 -10.39 -10.04 14.97
N VAL A 276 -9.30 -9.27 15.06
CA VAL A 276 -9.34 -7.80 15.02
C VAL A 276 -9.93 -7.32 13.69
N ALA A 277 -9.61 -7.98 12.57
CA ALA A 277 -10.21 -7.71 11.27
C ALA A 277 -11.70 -8.10 11.25
N ASP A 278 -12.09 -9.22 11.87
CA ASP A 278 -13.50 -9.61 11.96
C ASP A 278 -14.33 -8.59 12.76
N VAL A 279 -13.76 -8.06 13.85
CA VAL A 279 -14.41 -7.00 14.64
C VAL A 279 -14.57 -5.73 13.81
N TYR A 280 -13.57 -5.38 13.01
CA TYR A 280 -13.67 -4.24 12.10
C TYR A 280 -14.78 -4.47 11.07
N HIS A 281 -14.76 -5.62 10.38
CA HIS A 281 -15.72 -5.94 9.32
C HIS A 281 -17.16 -5.98 9.84
N ARG A 282 -17.41 -6.57 11.03
CA ARG A 282 -18.74 -6.55 11.64
C ARG A 282 -19.25 -5.14 11.98
N LYS A 283 -18.36 -4.20 12.30
CA LYS A 283 -18.72 -2.82 12.64
C LYS A 283 -18.87 -1.92 11.42
N TYR A 284 -18.10 -2.17 10.37
CA TYR A 284 -18.01 -1.36 9.16
C TYR A 284 -18.08 -2.27 7.92
N PRO A 285 -19.21 -2.98 7.70
CA PRO A 285 -19.29 -4.02 6.67
C PRO A 285 -19.19 -3.49 5.24
N ASP A 286 -19.45 -2.20 5.04
CA ASP A 286 -19.32 -1.46 3.79
C ASP A 286 -17.89 -0.95 3.52
N LYS A 287 -16.95 -1.15 4.46
CA LYS A 287 -15.57 -0.67 4.37
C LYS A 287 -14.60 -1.81 4.14
N LEU A 288 -13.69 -1.61 3.19
CA LEU A 288 -12.66 -2.58 2.85
C LEU A 288 -11.61 -2.73 3.96
N ILE A 289 -10.97 -3.90 3.97
CA ILE A 289 -9.70 -4.15 4.65
C ILE A 289 -8.74 -4.62 3.55
N LEU A 290 -7.72 -3.82 3.23
CA LEU A 290 -6.70 -4.19 2.26
C LEU A 290 -5.35 -4.34 2.94
N TYR A 291 -4.73 -5.51 2.80
CA TYR A 291 -3.33 -5.66 3.18
C TYR A 291 -2.45 -5.03 2.12
N THR A 292 -1.74 -3.97 2.48
CA THR A 292 -0.95 -3.13 1.58
C THR A 292 0.55 -3.34 1.73
N GLU A 293 1.00 -3.94 2.84
CA GLU A 293 2.40 -4.26 3.07
C GLU A 293 2.59 -5.48 4.00
N ALA A 294 3.51 -6.35 3.61
CA ALA A 294 4.01 -7.45 4.43
C ALA A 294 5.45 -7.77 4.05
N SER A 295 6.29 -8.02 5.04
CA SER A 295 7.68 -8.45 4.85
C SER A 295 8.17 -9.21 6.09
N ALA A 296 9.13 -10.11 5.89
CA ALA A 296 9.82 -10.80 6.96
C ALA A 296 11.01 -9.96 7.45
N LEU A 297 10.79 -9.09 8.45
CA LEU A 297 11.86 -8.29 9.05
C LEU A 297 12.60 -9.08 10.14
N THR A 298 13.49 -9.99 9.70
CA THR A 298 14.30 -10.83 10.59
C THR A 298 15.19 -10.03 11.55
N ILE A 299 15.63 -8.84 11.13
CA ILE A 299 16.46 -7.94 11.94
C ILE A 299 15.68 -7.37 13.15
N LEU A 300 14.40 -7.02 12.98
CA LEU A 300 13.60 -6.36 14.02
C LEU A 300 12.77 -7.33 14.84
N PHE A 301 12.26 -8.40 14.22
CA PHE A 301 11.30 -9.31 14.83
C PHE A 301 11.82 -10.75 14.97
N GLY A 302 13.09 -10.99 14.61
CA GLY A 302 13.68 -12.33 14.61
C GLY A 302 13.13 -13.22 13.48
N GLY A 303 13.54 -14.48 13.48
CA GLY A 303 13.20 -15.44 12.42
C GLY A 303 14.41 -15.82 11.57
N LYS A 304 14.21 -16.78 10.66
CA LYS A 304 15.26 -17.21 9.74
C LYS A 304 15.29 -16.30 8.51
N PRO A 305 16.47 -15.83 8.05
CA PRO A 305 16.57 -15.17 6.77
C PRO A 305 16.11 -16.11 5.65
N VAL A 306 15.80 -15.55 4.49
CA VAL A 306 15.48 -16.34 3.30
C VAL A 306 16.63 -17.32 3.04
N GLU A 307 16.33 -18.62 3.08
CA GLU A 307 17.27 -19.67 2.71
C GLU A 307 17.28 -19.72 1.17
N LEU A 308 18.37 -19.28 0.54
CA LEU A 308 18.52 -19.33 -0.92
C LEU A 308 18.37 -20.79 -1.39
N GLY A 309 17.43 -21.04 -2.30
CA GLY A 309 17.05 -22.38 -2.78
C GLY A 309 15.80 -22.94 -2.09
N SER A 310 15.25 -22.24 -1.09
CA SER A 310 13.97 -22.54 -0.45
C SER A 310 12.83 -21.81 -1.19
N TRP A 311 12.68 -22.14 -2.47
CA TRP A 311 11.56 -21.73 -3.33
C TRP A 311 11.03 -22.93 -4.11
#